data_AF-A0A847SDR9-F1
#
_entry.id   AF-A0A847SDR9-F1
#
_cell.length_a   1.000
_cell.length_b   1.000
_cell.length_c   1.000
_cell.angle_alpha   90.00
_cell.angle_beta   90.00
_cell.angle_gamma   90.00
#
_symmetry.space_group_name_H-M   'P 1'
#
loop_
_entity.id
_entity.type
_entity.pdbx_description
1 polymer ?
#
loop_
_entity_poly.entity_id
_entity_poly.type
_entity_poly.pdbx_seq_one_letter_code
_entity_poly.pdbx_strand_id
1 'polypeptide(L)'
;MIIDAHQHFWQYQPVRDAWIDESMQVIRRDFLPEDLIPVLEDNGVHGCIAVQADQSAEETSFLLSLAEKHDFIKGVVGWIDLRADNIHEQLQQYAGHPLLKGFRHIVQAEPDFNFLLGGNFCRGIKALAQHQFTYDILVYPKQLPAVEEFVQLFPDQALIIDHLAKPYIKTGELAEWAAQMRRIARAPHVYCKLSGLVTEADWQQWKPAHFRPFLEVALEAFGANRLVYGSDWPVCLLAAQYHEVKHIVTDFISTLSTSEQQQIMGGNACSFYHL
;
A
#
# COMPACT_ATOMS: atom_id res chain seq x y z
N MET A 1 -17.73 -7.90 -0.55
CA MET A 1 -17.18 -6.91 -1.49
C MET A 1 -15.69 -7.17 -1.60
N ILE A 2 -15.13 -7.25 -2.81
CA ILE A 2 -13.68 -7.38 -3.03
C ILE A 2 -13.13 -5.99 -3.34
N ILE A 3 -12.11 -5.55 -2.61
CA ILE A 3 -11.47 -4.24 -2.77
C ILE A 3 -10.00 -4.45 -3.10
N ASP A 4 -9.54 -3.85 -4.19
CA ASP A 4 -8.12 -3.65 -4.44
C ASP A 4 -7.61 -2.47 -3.62
N ALA A 5 -6.96 -2.72 -2.48
CA ALA A 5 -6.56 -1.68 -1.56
C ALA A 5 -5.24 -0.98 -1.95
N HIS A 6 -4.67 -1.26 -3.12
CA HIS A 6 -3.45 -0.60 -3.56
C HIS A 6 -3.33 -0.61 -5.09
N GLN A 7 -3.60 0.53 -5.71
CA GLN A 7 -3.31 0.80 -7.11
C GLN A 7 -3.02 2.29 -7.32
N HIS A 8 -2.48 2.64 -8.49
CA HIS A 8 -2.09 3.99 -8.86
C HIS A 8 -2.72 4.43 -10.18
N PHE A 9 -2.95 5.74 -10.29
CA PHE A 9 -3.23 6.40 -11.57
C PHE A 9 -2.17 7.45 -11.81
N TRP A 10 -1.82 7.70 -13.07
CA TRP A 10 -0.99 8.84 -13.43
C TRP A 10 -1.17 9.23 -14.89
N GLN A 11 -0.86 10.49 -15.18
CA GLN A 11 -0.55 10.97 -16.53
C GLN A 11 0.97 11.04 -16.64
N TYR A 12 1.59 10.17 -17.44
CA TYR A 12 3.02 9.96 -17.41
C TYR A 12 3.80 11.22 -17.82
N GLN A 13 4.70 11.65 -16.95
CA GLN A 13 5.62 12.75 -17.20
C GLN A 13 7.06 12.31 -16.92
N PRO A 14 7.93 12.21 -17.95
CA PRO A 14 9.27 11.64 -17.80
C PRO A 14 10.15 12.25 -16.71
N VAL A 15 9.95 13.55 -16.40
CA VAL A 15 10.75 14.25 -15.37
C VAL A 15 10.23 13.98 -13.97
N ARG A 16 8.90 14.00 -13.77
CA ARG A 16 8.27 13.72 -12.47
C ARG A 16 8.40 12.23 -12.13
N ASP A 17 8.15 11.37 -13.11
CA ASP A 17 8.08 9.92 -12.96
C ASP A 17 9.43 9.26 -13.26
N ALA A 18 10.53 9.92 -12.86
CA ALA A 18 11.90 9.51 -13.16
C ALA A 18 12.30 8.16 -12.52
N TRP A 19 11.50 7.64 -11.58
CA TRP A 19 11.65 6.29 -11.04
C TRP A 19 11.29 5.20 -12.07
N ILE A 20 10.54 5.55 -13.13
CA ILE A 20 10.21 4.67 -14.25
C ILE A 20 11.29 4.76 -15.33
N ASP A 21 12.23 3.82 -15.31
CA ASP A 21 13.38 3.81 -16.24
C ASP A 21 13.08 3.14 -17.59
N GLU A 22 14.10 3.04 -18.45
CA GLU A 22 13.97 2.44 -19.78
C GLU A 22 13.62 0.96 -19.80
N SER A 23 13.85 0.22 -18.71
CA SER A 23 13.45 -1.19 -18.59
C SER A 23 11.96 -1.36 -18.31
N MET A 24 11.28 -0.29 -17.87
CA MET A 24 9.90 -0.28 -17.39
C MET A 24 8.88 0.19 -18.44
N GLN A 25 9.14 -0.05 -19.74
CA GLN A 25 8.36 0.53 -20.85
C GLN A 25 6.85 0.32 -20.76
N VAL A 26 6.40 -0.84 -20.26
CA VAL A 26 4.96 -1.17 -20.15
C VAL A 26 4.20 -0.17 -19.28
N ILE A 27 4.88 0.45 -18.32
CA ILE A 27 4.28 1.45 -17.42
C ILE A 27 4.63 2.91 -17.78
N ARG A 28 5.35 3.15 -18.90
CA ARG A 28 5.71 4.49 -19.41
C ARG A 28 4.62 5.12 -20.27
N ARG A 29 3.41 5.17 -19.73
CA ARG A 29 2.22 5.74 -20.38
C ARG A 29 1.23 6.16 -19.32
N ASP A 30 0.19 6.87 -19.73
CA ASP A 30 -0.93 7.18 -18.85
C ASP A 30 -1.65 5.89 -18.43
N PHE A 31 -2.06 5.89 -17.17
CA PHE A 31 -2.97 4.91 -16.59
C PHE A 31 -4.05 5.67 -15.84
N LEU A 32 -5.26 5.60 -16.38
CA LEU A 32 -6.43 6.33 -15.89
C LEU A 32 -7.55 5.35 -15.52
N PRO A 33 -8.63 5.81 -14.86
CA PRO A 33 -9.76 4.95 -14.50
C PRO A 33 -10.31 4.10 -15.64
N GLU A 34 -10.31 4.61 -16.87
CA GLU A 34 -10.78 3.91 -18.07
C GLU A 34 -9.93 2.68 -18.42
N ASP A 35 -8.65 2.68 -18.07
CA ASP A 35 -7.76 1.54 -18.25
C ASP A 35 -7.99 0.46 -17.18
N LEU A 36 -8.40 0.86 -15.96
CA LEU A 36 -8.56 -0.05 -14.82
C LEU A 36 -9.96 -0.68 -14.74
N ILE A 37 -11.02 0.04 -15.10
CA ILE A 37 -12.41 -0.49 -15.06
C ILE A 37 -12.54 -1.88 -15.69
N PRO A 38 -12.15 -2.11 -16.96
CA PRO A 38 -12.29 -3.44 -17.56
C PRO A 38 -11.46 -4.50 -16.83
N VAL A 39 -10.29 -4.13 -16.30
CA VAL A 39 -9.43 -5.03 -15.53
C VAL A 39 -10.11 -5.46 -14.22
N LEU A 40 -10.77 -4.55 -13.51
CA LEU A 40 -11.50 -4.88 -12.28
C LEU A 40 -12.71 -5.76 -12.57
N GLU A 41 -13.47 -5.45 -13.63
CA GLU A 41 -14.63 -6.22 -14.07
C GLU A 41 -14.26 -7.67 -14.43
N ASP A 42 -13.24 -7.86 -15.26
CA ASP A 42 -12.73 -9.18 -15.67
C ASP A 42 -12.24 -10.01 -14.47
N ASN A 43 -11.88 -9.36 -13.37
CA ASN A 43 -11.35 -9.99 -12.17
C ASN A 43 -12.37 -10.07 -11.01
N GLY A 44 -13.60 -9.59 -11.19
CA GLY A 44 -14.64 -9.58 -10.16
C GLY A 44 -14.29 -8.71 -8.93
N VAL A 45 -13.54 -7.63 -9.14
CA VAL A 45 -13.15 -6.67 -8.10
C VAL A 45 -14.13 -5.50 -8.12
N HIS A 46 -14.64 -5.11 -6.95
CA HIS A 46 -15.82 -4.23 -6.83
C HIS A 46 -15.45 -2.76 -6.58
N GLY A 47 -14.18 -2.49 -6.32
CA GLY A 47 -13.65 -1.15 -6.13
C GLY A 47 -12.19 -1.16 -5.70
N CYS A 48 -11.60 0.02 -5.60
CA CYS A 48 -10.19 0.17 -5.27
C CYS A 48 -9.93 1.35 -4.33
N ILE A 49 -8.72 1.37 -3.76
CA ILE A 49 -8.10 2.52 -3.12
C ILE A 49 -7.02 3.05 -4.06
N ALA A 50 -7.14 4.30 -4.49
CA ALA A 50 -6.12 4.97 -5.28
C ALA A 50 -5.06 5.57 -4.36
N VAL A 51 -3.80 5.18 -4.54
CA VAL A 51 -2.68 5.59 -3.68
C VAL A 51 -1.77 6.53 -4.47
N GLN A 52 -1.25 7.57 -3.82
CA GLN A 52 -0.35 8.55 -4.45
C GLN A 52 0.83 7.89 -5.16
N ALA A 53 1.14 8.30 -6.39
CA ALA A 53 2.33 7.89 -7.13
C ALA A 53 3.45 8.94 -7.12
N ASP A 54 3.13 10.17 -6.71
CA ASP A 54 4.04 11.32 -6.62
C ASP A 54 3.92 12.05 -5.27
N GLN A 55 5.00 12.70 -4.81
CA GLN A 55 5.08 13.41 -3.53
C GLN A 55 4.69 14.88 -3.67
N SER A 56 3.45 15.15 -4.12
CA SER A 56 2.93 16.49 -4.34
C SER A 56 1.48 16.65 -3.89
N ALA A 57 1.05 17.89 -3.61
CA ALA A 57 -0.34 18.18 -3.27
C ALA A 57 -1.25 18.08 -4.51
N GLU A 58 -0.66 18.31 -5.68
CA GLU A 58 -1.27 18.12 -6.99
C GLU A 58 -1.68 16.67 -7.21
N GLU A 59 -0.86 15.71 -6.79
CA GLU A 59 -1.20 14.27 -6.84
C GLU A 59 -2.44 13.94 -5.99
N THR A 60 -2.51 14.45 -4.76
CA THR A 60 -3.70 14.27 -3.90
C THR A 60 -4.95 14.85 -4.56
N SER A 61 -4.82 16.06 -5.13
CA SER A 61 -5.92 16.73 -5.81
C SER A 61 -6.36 15.97 -7.07
N PHE A 62 -5.41 15.44 -7.83
CA PHE A 62 -5.65 14.62 -9.01
C PHE A 62 -6.45 13.36 -8.64
N LEU A 63 -5.98 12.57 -7.68
CA LEU A 63 -6.65 11.33 -7.27
C LEU A 63 -8.04 11.58 -6.69
N LEU A 64 -8.23 12.65 -5.90
CA LEU A 64 -9.56 13.03 -5.42
C LEU A 64 -10.50 13.39 -6.57
N SER A 65 -10.02 14.12 -7.57
CA SER A 65 -10.83 14.49 -8.74
C SER A 65 -11.26 13.27 -9.59
N LEU A 66 -10.44 12.20 -9.59
CA LEU A 66 -10.83 10.92 -10.21
C LEU A 66 -11.86 10.22 -9.34
N ALA A 67 -11.64 10.13 -8.02
CA ALA A 67 -12.54 9.46 -7.11
C ALA A 67 -13.95 10.06 -7.10
N GLU A 68 -14.07 11.38 -7.25
CA GLU A 68 -15.36 12.08 -7.35
C GLU A 68 -16.14 11.75 -8.64
N LYS A 69 -15.46 11.31 -9.70
CA LYS A 69 -16.08 11.00 -11.01
C LYS A 69 -16.32 9.50 -11.22
N HIS A 70 -15.69 8.65 -10.42
CA HIS A 70 -15.68 7.21 -10.63
C HIS A 70 -15.97 6.46 -9.32
N ASP A 71 -17.22 6.03 -9.15
CA ASP A 71 -17.71 5.37 -7.91
C ASP A 71 -16.96 4.09 -7.51
N PHE A 72 -16.21 3.46 -8.42
CA PHE A 72 -15.41 2.28 -8.08
C PHE A 72 -14.16 2.65 -7.25
N ILE A 73 -13.71 3.90 -7.28
CA ILE A 73 -12.64 4.40 -6.40
C ILE A 73 -13.27 4.72 -5.04
N LYS A 74 -13.11 3.81 -4.08
CA LYS A 74 -13.77 3.89 -2.77
C LYS A 74 -13.04 4.79 -1.78
N GLY A 75 -11.78 5.09 -2.05
CA GLY A 75 -10.96 5.96 -1.22
C GLY A 75 -9.64 6.32 -1.89
N VAL A 76 -9.02 7.36 -1.36
CA VAL A 76 -7.73 7.90 -1.79
C VAL A 76 -6.77 7.90 -0.60
N VAL A 77 -5.57 7.40 -0.83
CA VAL A 77 -4.40 7.63 0.04
C VAL A 77 -3.54 8.68 -0.65
N GLY A 78 -3.62 9.92 -0.16
CA GLY A 78 -2.94 11.06 -0.76
C GLY A 78 -1.50 11.22 -0.29
N TRP A 79 -0.90 12.34 -0.69
CA TRP A 79 0.35 12.86 -0.16
C TRP A 79 0.15 14.22 0.52
N ILE A 80 0.92 14.45 1.58
CA ILE A 80 1.07 15.73 2.26
C ILE A 80 2.46 15.78 2.89
N ASP A 81 3.07 16.97 3.00
CA ASP A 81 4.33 17.09 3.73
C ASP A 81 4.09 17.01 5.24
N LEU A 82 4.16 15.79 5.77
CA LEU A 82 4.02 15.50 7.20
C LEU A 82 5.07 16.18 8.08
N ARG A 83 6.13 16.76 7.50
CA ARG A 83 7.15 17.51 8.23
C ARG A 83 6.84 19.00 8.33
N ALA A 84 5.82 19.49 7.63
CA ALA A 84 5.48 20.90 7.61
C ALA A 84 5.17 21.41 9.03
N ASP A 85 5.57 22.65 9.34
CA ASP A 85 5.30 23.27 10.63
C ASP A 85 3.81 23.59 10.81
N ASN A 86 3.10 23.84 9.70
CA ASN A 86 1.66 24.09 9.67
C ASN A 86 0.82 22.85 9.32
N ILE A 87 1.31 21.64 9.60
CA ILE A 87 0.63 20.38 9.23
C ILE A 87 -0.83 20.29 9.70
N HIS A 88 -1.13 20.81 10.90
CA HIS A 88 -2.51 20.83 11.41
C HIS A 88 -3.45 21.68 10.54
N GLU A 89 -3.00 22.84 10.06
CA GLU A 89 -3.78 23.71 9.18
C GLU A 89 -4.02 23.04 7.84
N GLN A 90 -3.00 22.37 7.28
CA GLN A 90 -3.12 21.65 6.03
C GLN A 90 -4.09 20.47 6.13
N LEU A 91 -4.02 19.67 7.21
CA LEU A 91 -4.94 18.55 7.43
C LEU A 91 -6.38 18.99 7.65
N GLN A 92 -6.59 20.15 8.29
CA GLN A 92 -7.93 20.72 8.47
C GLN A 92 -8.63 20.99 7.13
N GLN A 93 -7.89 21.35 6.08
CA GLN A 93 -8.45 21.55 4.73
C GLN A 93 -9.01 20.25 4.16
N TYR A 94 -8.43 19.10 4.53
CA TYR A 94 -8.85 17.79 4.05
C TYR A 94 -9.96 17.14 4.87
N ALA A 95 -10.26 17.64 6.07
CA ALA A 95 -11.26 17.05 6.97
C ALA A 95 -12.67 16.94 6.36
N GLY A 96 -12.98 17.75 5.33
CA GLY A 96 -14.25 17.71 4.60
C GLY A 96 -14.30 16.76 3.40
N HIS A 97 -13.21 16.05 3.07
CA HIS A 97 -13.13 15.18 1.89
C HIS A 97 -13.37 13.71 2.27
N PRO A 98 -14.60 13.18 2.15
CA PRO A 98 -14.93 11.84 2.64
C PRO A 98 -14.20 10.71 1.89
N LEU A 99 -13.70 10.99 0.68
CA LEU A 99 -12.94 10.05 -0.13
C LEU A 99 -11.44 10.04 0.23
N LEU A 100 -10.91 11.06 0.91
CA LEU A 100 -9.54 11.01 1.41
C LEU A 100 -9.51 10.19 2.69
N LYS A 101 -8.83 9.04 2.67
CA LYS A 101 -8.83 8.09 3.79
C LYS A 101 -7.53 8.12 4.59
N GLY A 102 -6.44 8.52 3.95
CA GLY A 102 -5.14 8.56 4.60
C GLY A 102 -4.06 9.17 3.74
N PHE A 103 -2.83 9.05 4.21
CA PHE A 103 -1.66 9.58 3.53
C PHE A 103 -0.52 8.57 3.49
N ARG A 104 0.35 8.72 2.50
CA ARG A 104 1.59 7.97 2.35
C ARG A 104 2.76 8.91 2.08
N HIS A 105 3.92 8.58 2.62
CA HIS A 105 5.20 9.18 2.23
C HIS A 105 6.10 8.09 1.62
N ILE A 106 6.87 8.40 0.58
CA ILE A 106 7.76 7.43 -0.09
C ILE A 106 9.06 7.28 0.72
N VAL A 107 8.94 6.77 1.95
CA VAL A 107 10.06 6.64 2.89
C VAL A 107 11.16 5.74 2.34
N GLN A 108 10.83 4.75 1.52
CA GLN A 108 11.82 3.89 0.86
C GLN A 108 12.89 4.65 0.04
N ALA A 109 12.59 5.88 -0.40
CA ALA A 109 13.49 6.74 -1.16
C ALA A 109 14.30 7.72 -0.28
N GLU A 110 14.00 7.82 1.01
CA GLU A 110 14.72 8.70 1.94
C GLU A 110 16.13 8.15 2.22
N PRO A 111 17.17 9.01 2.28
CA PRO A 111 18.54 8.58 2.49
C PRO A 111 18.79 8.08 3.92
N ASP A 112 18.04 8.59 4.90
CA ASP A 112 18.13 8.16 6.29
C ASP A 112 17.20 6.97 6.55
N PHE A 113 17.76 5.85 6.98
CA PHE A 113 16.95 4.67 7.32
C PHE A 113 16.07 4.88 8.55
N ASN A 114 16.36 5.88 9.38
CA ASN A 114 15.58 6.26 10.55
C ASN A 114 14.63 7.44 10.29
N PHE A 115 14.39 7.82 9.03
CA PHE A 115 13.53 8.97 8.67
C PHE A 115 12.19 8.99 9.41
N LEU A 116 11.53 7.83 9.58
CA LEU A 116 10.26 7.69 10.29
C LEU A 116 10.29 8.21 11.74
N LEU A 117 11.47 8.19 12.38
CA LEU A 117 11.67 8.60 13.77
C LEU A 117 11.99 10.09 13.90
N GLY A 118 12.10 10.82 12.78
CA GLY A 118 12.36 12.25 12.78
C GLY A 118 11.23 13.04 13.47
N GLY A 119 11.58 13.93 14.39
CA GLY A 119 10.60 14.64 15.24
C GLY A 119 9.54 15.43 14.46
N ASN A 120 9.91 16.07 13.35
CA ASN A 120 8.96 16.78 12.49
C ASN A 120 7.99 15.82 11.79
N PHE A 121 8.48 14.66 11.32
CA PHE A 121 7.64 13.65 10.70
C PHE A 121 6.68 13.02 11.71
N CYS A 122 7.19 12.65 12.90
CA CYS A 122 6.38 12.17 14.03
C CYS A 122 5.28 13.15 14.45
N ARG A 123 5.54 14.46 14.39
CA ARG A 123 4.51 15.49 14.63
C ARG A 123 3.38 15.39 13.61
N GLY A 124 3.69 15.25 12.33
CA GLY A 124 2.66 15.08 11.29
C GLY A 124 1.85 13.81 11.47
N ILE A 125 2.51 12.68 11.75
CA ILE A 125 1.83 11.41 12.02
C ILE A 125 0.86 11.54 13.19
N LYS A 126 1.26 12.19 14.29
CA LYS A 126 0.36 12.44 15.42
C LYS A 126 -0.86 13.29 15.03
N ALA A 127 -0.69 14.22 14.09
CA ALA A 127 -1.78 15.07 13.63
C ALA A 127 -2.82 14.29 12.80
N LEU A 128 -2.42 13.24 12.06
CA LEU A 128 -3.34 12.40 11.28
C LEU A 128 -4.43 11.77 12.15
N ALA A 129 -4.06 11.22 13.31
CA ALA A 129 -4.98 10.57 14.25
C ALA A 129 -6.14 11.47 14.69
N GLN A 130 -5.90 12.79 14.79
CA GLN A 130 -6.92 13.77 15.20
C GLN A 130 -8.04 13.93 14.15
N HIS A 131 -7.76 13.56 12.90
CA HIS A 131 -8.68 13.65 11.77
C HIS A 131 -9.10 12.26 11.25
N GLN A 132 -8.75 11.18 11.96
CA GLN A 132 -9.05 9.80 11.59
C GLN A 132 -8.46 9.38 10.22
N PHE A 133 -7.40 10.06 9.76
CA PHE A 133 -6.67 9.65 8.57
C PHE A 133 -5.76 8.47 8.88
N THR A 134 -5.70 7.49 7.98
CA THR A 134 -4.74 6.37 8.06
C THR A 134 -3.35 6.80 7.58
N TYR A 135 -2.33 5.99 7.88
CA TYR A 135 -1.00 6.14 7.30
C TYR A 135 -0.47 4.82 6.73
N ASP A 136 -0.01 4.89 5.48
CA ASP A 136 0.55 3.77 4.74
C ASP A 136 2.08 3.84 4.79
N ILE A 137 2.71 2.75 5.26
CA ILE A 137 4.16 2.64 5.49
C ILE A 137 4.80 1.94 4.28
N LEU A 138 5.46 2.73 3.41
CA LEU A 138 6.22 2.23 2.26
C LEU A 138 7.73 2.28 2.52
N VAL A 139 8.34 1.12 2.73
CA VAL A 139 9.75 0.97 3.10
C VAL A 139 10.39 -0.26 2.47
N TYR A 140 11.73 -0.29 2.47
CA TYR A 140 12.51 -1.52 2.24
C TYR A 140 12.84 -2.25 3.56
N PRO A 141 13.25 -3.53 3.52
CA PRO A 141 13.60 -4.30 4.72
C PRO A 141 14.65 -3.63 5.60
N LYS A 142 15.62 -2.92 5.01
CA LYS A 142 16.65 -2.16 5.73
C LYS A 142 16.12 -1.06 6.67
N GLN A 143 14.86 -0.62 6.49
CA GLN A 143 14.19 0.39 7.31
C GLN A 143 13.24 -0.22 8.35
N LEU A 144 13.03 -1.54 8.36
CA LEU A 144 12.15 -2.20 9.33
C LEU A 144 12.53 -1.99 10.80
N PRO A 145 13.81 -1.84 11.20
CA PRO A 145 14.13 -1.46 12.58
C PRO A 145 13.48 -0.13 13.01
N ALA A 146 13.45 0.86 12.12
CA ALA A 146 12.78 2.14 12.39
C ALA A 146 11.25 1.99 12.42
N VAL A 147 10.69 1.12 11.57
CA VAL A 147 9.25 0.81 11.61
C VAL A 147 8.85 0.16 12.94
N GLU A 148 9.65 -0.76 13.46
CA GLU A 148 9.41 -1.44 14.74
C GLU A 148 9.30 -0.44 15.90
N GLU A 149 10.18 0.55 15.98
CA GLU A 149 10.08 1.63 16.96
C GLU A 149 8.89 2.57 16.66
N PHE A 150 8.72 2.96 15.39
CA PHE A 150 7.69 3.88 14.95
C PHE A 150 6.27 3.42 15.32
N VAL A 151 5.93 2.15 15.08
CA VAL A 151 4.58 1.64 15.41
C VAL A 151 4.28 1.66 16.92
N GLN A 152 5.31 1.63 17.77
CA GLN A 152 5.13 1.73 19.23
C GLN A 152 4.88 3.17 19.68
N LEU A 153 5.35 4.16 18.92
CA LEU A 153 5.13 5.59 19.22
C LEU A 153 3.69 6.03 18.95
N PHE A 154 2.96 5.32 18.10
CA PHE A 154 1.62 5.71 17.62
C PHE A 154 0.58 4.59 17.79
N PRO A 155 0.32 4.12 19.03
CA PRO A 155 -0.59 2.99 19.27
C PRO A 155 -2.05 3.23 18.84
N ASP A 156 -2.45 4.50 18.71
CA ASP A 156 -3.80 4.92 18.32
C ASP A 156 -3.91 5.31 16.83
N GLN A 157 -2.80 5.27 16.08
CA GLN A 157 -2.79 5.59 14.66
C GLN A 157 -3.10 4.33 13.84
N ALA A 158 -4.04 4.43 12.90
CA ALA A 158 -4.27 3.37 11.92
C ALA A 158 -3.06 3.32 10.97
N LEU A 159 -2.29 2.23 11.05
CA LEU A 159 -1.06 2.00 10.29
C LEU A 159 -1.18 0.75 9.43
N ILE A 160 -0.71 0.83 8.19
CA ILE A 160 -0.66 -0.33 7.30
C ILE A 160 0.68 -0.39 6.58
N ILE A 161 1.31 -1.58 6.56
CA ILE A 161 2.56 -1.81 5.86
C ILE A 161 2.25 -2.15 4.40
N ASP A 162 2.80 -1.37 3.48
CA ASP A 162 2.70 -1.64 2.05
C ASP A 162 3.58 -2.83 1.65
N HIS A 163 3.07 -3.64 0.71
CA HIS A 163 3.82 -4.69 0.00
C HIS A 163 4.66 -5.64 0.86
N LEU A 164 4.17 -6.04 2.04
CA LEU A 164 4.94 -6.83 3.01
C LEU A 164 6.30 -6.20 3.40
N ALA A 165 6.46 -4.88 3.28
CA ALA A 165 7.74 -4.17 3.40
C ALA A 165 8.83 -4.68 2.44
N LYS A 166 8.41 -5.07 1.22
CA LYS A 166 9.27 -5.38 0.07
C LYS A 166 10.33 -6.44 0.39
N PRO A 167 9.92 -7.65 0.82
CA PRO A 167 10.88 -8.72 1.13
C PRO A 167 11.74 -9.08 -0.07
N TYR A 168 12.92 -9.62 0.16
CA TYR A 168 13.86 -10.04 -0.88
C TYR A 168 13.41 -11.35 -1.58
N ILE A 169 12.25 -11.34 -2.24
CA ILE A 169 11.66 -12.53 -2.88
C ILE A 169 12.59 -13.10 -3.95
N LYS A 170 13.26 -12.24 -4.72
CA LYS A 170 14.21 -12.67 -5.75
C LYS A 170 15.35 -13.53 -5.22
N THR A 171 15.89 -13.22 -4.03
CA THR A 171 16.99 -13.98 -3.43
C THR A 171 16.51 -15.06 -2.45
N GLY A 172 15.24 -15.01 -2.04
CA GLY A 172 14.66 -15.95 -1.08
C GLY A 172 15.12 -15.70 0.37
N GLU A 173 15.72 -14.55 0.65
CA GLU A 173 16.18 -14.19 2.01
C GLU A 173 14.99 -13.91 2.91
N LEU A 174 14.63 -14.90 3.73
CA LEU A 174 13.42 -14.88 4.55
C LEU A 174 13.68 -14.49 6.01
N ALA A 175 14.76 -14.98 6.61
CA ALA A 175 14.89 -15.08 8.07
C ALA A 175 14.83 -13.72 8.79
N GLU A 176 15.63 -12.75 8.37
CA GLU A 176 15.71 -11.44 9.04
C GLU A 176 14.41 -10.64 8.86
N TRP A 177 13.93 -10.55 7.61
CA TRP A 177 12.65 -9.91 7.30
C TRP A 177 11.51 -10.53 8.11
N ALA A 178 11.44 -11.87 8.18
CA ALA A 178 10.39 -12.56 8.92
C ALA A 178 10.47 -12.32 10.43
N ALA A 179 11.67 -12.20 11.00
CA ALA A 179 11.86 -11.86 12.41
C ALA A 179 11.37 -10.44 12.71
N GLN A 180 11.68 -9.47 11.85
CA GLN A 180 11.24 -8.08 11.98
C GLN A 180 9.72 -7.93 11.84
N MET A 181 9.13 -8.53 10.80
CA MET A 181 7.67 -8.47 10.58
C MET A 181 6.89 -9.08 11.75
N ARG A 182 7.36 -10.19 12.35
CA ARG A 182 6.75 -10.75 13.56
C ARG A 182 6.81 -9.81 14.76
N ARG A 183 7.90 -9.05 14.92
CA ARG A 183 8.01 -8.08 16.03
C ARG A 183 7.07 -6.89 15.81
N ILE A 184 7.01 -6.36 14.60
CA ILE A 184 6.09 -5.28 14.23
C ILE A 184 4.63 -5.72 14.42
N ALA A 185 4.28 -6.93 13.99
CA ALA A 185 2.90 -7.43 14.07
C ALA A 185 2.38 -7.63 15.51
N ARG A 186 3.24 -7.55 16.54
CA ARG A 186 2.82 -7.48 17.95
C ARG A 186 2.00 -6.22 18.26
N ALA A 187 2.15 -5.17 17.46
CA ALA A 187 1.30 -3.99 17.51
C ALA A 187 -0.06 -4.33 16.84
N PRO A 188 -1.18 -4.40 17.59
CA PRO A 188 -2.45 -4.91 17.06
C PRO A 188 -3.15 -3.95 16.09
N HIS A 189 -2.78 -2.67 16.11
CA HIS A 189 -3.33 -1.63 15.22
C HIS A 189 -2.66 -1.62 13.83
N VAL A 190 -1.59 -2.40 13.62
CA VAL A 190 -0.85 -2.45 12.36
C VAL A 190 -1.41 -3.53 11.44
N TYR A 191 -1.79 -3.12 10.23
CA TYR A 191 -2.22 -3.96 9.13
C TYR A 191 -1.06 -4.21 8.15
N CYS A 192 -1.22 -5.15 7.22
CA CYS A 192 -0.23 -5.41 6.20
C CYS A 192 -0.87 -5.77 4.86
N LYS A 193 -0.39 -5.18 3.76
CA LYS A 193 -0.91 -5.45 2.42
C LYS A 193 -0.20 -6.64 1.78
N LEU A 194 -0.98 -7.58 1.25
CA LEU A 194 -0.57 -8.63 0.32
C LEU A 194 -0.61 -8.04 -1.11
N SER A 195 0.42 -7.28 -1.46
CA SER A 195 0.53 -6.52 -2.72
C SER A 195 1.99 -6.36 -3.15
N GLY A 196 2.26 -5.90 -4.37
CA GLY A 196 3.62 -5.55 -4.83
C GLY A 196 4.65 -6.70 -4.78
N LEU A 197 4.21 -7.96 -4.71
CA LEU A 197 5.11 -9.10 -4.50
C LEU A 197 5.90 -9.48 -5.75
N VAL A 198 5.23 -9.45 -6.91
CA VAL A 198 5.79 -9.90 -8.19
C VAL A 198 6.96 -9.03 -8.66
N THR A 199 6.96 -7.75 -8.28
CA THR A 199 8.01 -6.78 -8.60
C THR A 199 9.23 -6.87 -7.70
N GLU A 200 9.14 -7.55 -6.55
CA GLU A 200 10.30 -7.89 -5.70
C GLU A 200 10.88 -9.27 -6.02
N ALA A 201 10.23 -10.02 -6.91
CA ALA A 201 10.74 -11.26 -7.47
C ALA A 201 11.58 -11.03 -8.74
N ASP A 202 12.05 -12.12 -9.35
CA ASP A 202 12.55 -12.04 -10.72
C ASP A 202 11.37 -11.85 -11.69
N TRP A 203 11.25 -10.66 -12.29
CA TRP A 203 10.08 -10.28 -13.11
C TRP A 203 9.80 -11.25 -14.27
N GLN A 204 10.81 -11.96 -14.75
CA GLN A 204 10.68 -12.86 -15.90
C GLN A 204 10.53 -14.34 -15.50
N GLN A 205 10.94 -14.71 -14.29
CA GLN A 205 11.11 -16.11 -13.91
C GLN A 205 10.47 -16.49 -12.56
N TRP A 206 9.67 -15.59 -11.98
CA TRP A 206 8.95 -15.89 -10.76
C TRP A 206 8.01 -17.08 -10.94
N LYS A 207 7.75 -17.78 -9.83
CA LYS A 207 6.78 -18.88 -9.74
C LYS A 207 5.94 -18.67 -8.49
N PRO A 208 4.67 -19.12 -8.45
CA PRO A 208 3.81 -18.99 -7.27
C PRO A 208 4.48 -19.47 -5.96
N ALA A 209 5.28 -20.54 -6.04
CA ALA A 209 6.01 -21.10 -4.90
C ALA A 209 7.04 -20.14 -4.26
N HIS A 210 7.53 -19.14 -4.98
CA HIS A 210 8.50 -18.16 -4.43
C HIS A 210 7.85 -17.22 -3.40
N PHE A 211 6.54 -16.96 -3.51
CA PHE A 211 5.82 -16.04 -2.62
C PHE A 211 5.32 -16.73 -1.35
N ARG A 212 5.06 -18.04 -1.42
CA ARG A 212 4.41 -18.80 -0.35
C ARG A 212 5.10 -18.64 1.02
N PRO A 213 6.44 -18.73 1.16
CA PRO A 213 7.08 -18.56 2.46
C PRO A 213 6.85 -17.18 3.10
N PHE A 214 6.78 -16.13 2.28
CA PHE A 214 6.54 -14.76 2.76
C PHE A 214 5.08 -14.55 3.15
N LEU A 215 4.15 -15.11 2.36
CA LEU A 215 2.72 -15.10 2.65
C LEU A 215 2.39 -15.89 3.93
N GLU A 216 3.03 -17.04 4.15
CA GLU A 216 2.89 -17.84 5.38
C GLU A 216 3.33 -17.04 6.61
N VAL A 217 4.47 -16.33 6.55
CA VAL A 217 4.92 -15.45 7.63
C VAL A 217 3.93 -14.30 7.86
N ALA A 218 3.42 -13.68 6.80
CA ALA A 218 2.46 -12.59 6.92
C ALA A 218 1.16 -13.07 7.60
N LEU A 219 0.65 -14.24 7.22
CA LEU A 219 -0.53 -14.83 7.84
C LEU A 219 -0.30 -15.21 9.30
N GLU A 220 0.85 -15.83 9.61
CA GLU A 220 1.24 -16.17 10.98
C GLU A 220 1.34 -14.92 11.87
N ALA A 221 2.02 -13.87 11.38
CA ALA A 221 2.33 -12.69 12.17
C ALA A 221 1.12 -11.76 12.37
N PHE A 222 0.38 -11.47 11.30
CA PHE A 222 -0.71 -10.50 11.34
C PHE A 222 -2.08 -11.14 11.59
N GLY A 223 -2.25 -12.40 11.19
CA GLY A 223 -3.55 -13.06 11.15
C GLY A 223 -4.44 -12.55 10.00
N ALA A 224 -5.45 -13.33 9.63
CA ALA A 224 -6.33 -13.01 8.50
C ALA A 224 -7.13 -11.70 8.66
N ASN A 225 -7.34 -11.21 9.88
CA ASN A 225 -8.08 -9.98 10.17
C ASN A 225 -7.25 -8.69 10.01
N ARG A 226 -5.97 -8.79 9.66
CA ARG A 226 -5.08 -7.62 9.46
C ARG A 226 -4.32 -7.66 8.14
N LEU A 227 -4.60 -8.65 7.30
CA LEU A 227 -4.05 -8.75 5.96
C LEU A 227 -5.02 -8.16 4.95
N VAL A 228 -4.50 -7.37 4.00
CA VAL A 228 -5.32 -6.65 3.03
C VAL A 228 -4.80 -6.92 1.61
N TYR A 229 -5.67 -7.36 0.71
CA TYR A 229 -5.30 -7.52 -0.70
C TYR A 229 -5.06 -6.18 -1.40
N GLY A 230 -4.04 -6.11 -2.25
CA GLY A 230 -3.86 -5.03 -3.23
C GLY A 230 -3.10 -5.52 -4.46
N SER A 231 -3.37 -4.95 -5.63
CA SER A 231 -2.78 -5.40 -6.89
C SER A 231 -1.43 -4.76 -7.19
N ASP A 232 -1.19 -3.55 -6.67
CA ASP A 232 -0.10 -2.67 -7.09
C ASP A 232 -0.15 -2.32 -8.59
N TRP A 233 -1.33 -2.35 -9.20
CA TRP A 233 -1.51 -1.94 -10.58
C TRP A 233 -1.29 -0.42 -10.72
N PRO A 234 -0.68 0.07 -11.83
CA PRO A 234 -0.17 -0.68 -12.97
C PRO A 234 1.28 -1.16 -12.78
N VAL A 235 1.92 -0.88 -11.65
CA VAL A 235 3.32 -1.26 -11.36
C VAL A 235 3.52 -2.78 -11.48
N CYS A 236 2.54 -3.56 -11.05
CA CYS A 236 2.58 -5.02 -11.16
C CYS A 236 2.73 -5.53 -12.60
N LEU A 237 2.32 -4.75 -13.62
CA LEU A 237 2.46 -5.09 -15.04
C LEU A 237 3.91 -5.24 -15.50
N LEU A 238 4.89 -4.78 -14.70
CA LEU A 238 6.31 -5.06 -14.93
C LEU A 238 6.63 -6.56 -14.87
N ALA A 239 5.87 -7.33 -14.10
CA ALA A 239 6.16 -8.72 -13.82
C ALA A 239 4.96 -9.68 -14.04
N ALA A 240 3.72 -9.19 -13.94
CA ALA A 240 2.53 -10.03 -14.04
C ALA A 240 1.29 -9.25 -14.49
N GLN A 241 0.35 -9.93 -15.13
CA GLN A 241 -0.99 -9.39 -15.37
C GLN A 241 -1.78 -9.34 -14.05
N TYR A 242 -2.78 -8.45 -13.99
CA TYR A 242 -3.61 -8.26 -12.79
C TYR A 242 -4.19 -9.58 -12.25
N HIS A 243 -4.71 -10.43 -13.14
CA HIS A 243 -5.33 -11.70 -12.75
C HIS A 243 -4.33 -12.68 -12.13
N GLU A 244 -3.06 -12.65 -12.55
CA GLU A 244 -1.99 -13.47 -11.98
C GLU A 244 -1.65 -13.00 -10.56
N VAL A 245 -1.58 -11.68 -10.34
CA VAL A 245 -1.38 -11.08 -9.01
C VAL A 245 -2.52 -11.46 -8.06
N LYS A 246 -3.77 -11.31 -8.51
CA LYS A 246 -4.94 -11.75 -7.75
C LYS A 246 -4.88 -13.25 -7.46
N HIS A 247 -4.49 -14.06 -8.46
CA HIS A 247 -4.42 -15.50 -8.32
C HIS A 247 -3.44 -15.94 -7.23
N ILE A 248 -2.25 -15.34 -7.15
CA ILE A 248 -1.25 -15.61 -6.10
C ILE A 248 -1.88 -15.51 -4.70
N VAL A 249 -2.65 -14.46 -4.44
CA VAL A 249 -3.28 -14.25 -3.13
C VAL A 249 -4.46 -15.20 -2.94
N THR A 250 -5.34 -15.35 -3.95
CA THR A 250 -6.52 -16.22 -3.82
C THR A 250 -6.18 -17.70 -3.70
N ASP A 251 -5.12 -18.17 -4.36
CA ASP A 251 -4.62 -19.54 -4.23
C ASP A 251 -4.05 -19.77 -2.82
N PHE A 252 -3.24 -18.83 -2.33
CA PHE A 252 -2.68 -18.91 -0.98
C PHE A 252 -3.75 -18.99 0.11
N ILE A 253 -4.79 -18.16 0.04
CA ILE A 253 -5.85 -18.12 1.06
C ILE A 253 -6.95 -19.18 0.85
N SER A 254 -6.87 -19.98 -0.21
CA SER A 254 -7.93 -20.94 -0.59
C SER A 254 -8.25 -21.98 0.49
N THR A 255 -7.29 -22.25 1.38
CA THR A 255 -7.44 -23.20 2.50
C THR A 255 -7.98 -22.55 3.78
N LEU A 256 -8.08 -21.22 3.83
CA LEU A 256 -8.66 -20.49 4.96
C LEU A 256 -10.19 -20.58 4.94
N SER A 257 -10.83 -20.25 6.06
CA SER A 257 -12.29 -20.17 6.10
C SER A 257 -12.81 -19.10 5.15
N THR A 258 -14.04 -19.26 4.63
CA THR A 258 -14.66 -18.27 3.76
C THR A 258 -14.70 -16.87 4.38
N SER A 259 -14.88 -16.78 5.70
CA SER A 259 -14.87 -15.50 6.43
C SER A 259 -13.49 -14.85 6.37
N GLU A 260 -12.42 -15.60 6.61
CA GLU A 260 -11.05 -15.08 6.54
C GLU A 260 -10.70 -14.64 5.11
N GLN A 261 -11.08 -15.42 4.10
CA GLN A 261 -10.88 -15.04 2.70
C GLN A 261 -11.58 -13.71 2.37
N GLN A 262 -12.83 -13.54 2.83
CA GLN A 262 -13.59 -12.31 2.63
C GLN A 262 -12.98 -11.11 3.36
N GLN A 263 -12.41 -11.31 4.54
CA GLN A 263 -11.70 -10.25 5.27
C GLN A 263 -10.46 -9.80 4.50
N ILE A 264 -9.62 -10.74 4.06
CA ILE A 264 -8.39 -10.44 3.32
C ILE A 264 -8.69 -9.74 1.99
N MET A 265 -9.69 -10.22 1.26
CA MET A 265 -10.03 -9.71 -0.08
C MET A 265 -10.79 -8.37 -0.06
N GLY A 266 -11.22 -7.85 1.10
CA GLY A 266 -11.84 -6.53 1.14
C GLY A 266 -12.41 -6.09 2.48
N GLY A 267 -12.85 -7.01 3.35
CA GLY A 267 -13.44 -6.62 4.65
C GLY A 267 -12.48 -5.83 5.54
N ASN A 268 -11.21 -6.20 5.56
CA ASN A 268 -10.17 -5.48 6.29
C ASN A 268 -9.90 -4.11 5.68
N ALA A 269 -9.88 -3.97 4.35
CA ALA A 269 -9.74 -2.67 3.68
C ALA A 269 -10.90 -1.72 4.04
N CYS A 270 -12.13 -2.23 4.02
CA CYS A 270 -13.32 -1.45 4.38
C CYS A 270 -13.25 -0.97 5.83
N SER A 271 -12.79 -1.83 6.73
CA SER A 271 -12.68 -1.51 8.16
C SER A 271 -11.55 -0.53 8.44
N PHE A 272 -10.39 -0.73 7.81
CA PHE A 272 -9.19 0.09 8.01
C PHE A 272 -9.33 1.50 7.42
N TYR A 273 -9.85 1.62 6.20
CA TYR A 273 -10.00 2.91 5.51
C TYR A 273 -11.38 3.57 5.70
N HIS A 274 -12.25 3.01 6.54
CA HIS A 274 -13.60 3.53 6.79
C HIS A 274 -14.39 3.79 5.49
N LEU A 275 -14.52 2.73 4.67
CA LEU A 275 -15.21 2.75 3.37
C LEU A 275 -16.73 2.63 3.49
#